data_AF-A0A9D5MDK7-F1
#
_entry.id   AF-A0A9D5MDK7-F1
#
_cell.length_a   1.000
_cell.length_b   1.000
_cell.length_c   1.000
_cell.angle_alpha   90.00
_cell.angle_beta   90.00
_cell.angle_gamma   90.00
#
_symmetry.space_group_name_H-M   'P 1'
#
loop_
_entity.id
_entity.type
_entity.pdbx_description
1 polymer ?
#
loop_
_entity_poly.entity_id
_entity_poly.type
_entity_poly.pdbx_seq_one_letter_code
_entity_poly.pdbx_strand_id
1 'polypeptide(L)'
;MNKEKAVPLVTQQEPQVGGEMASSLPTPIVTHQGAVVNHSDVTNRLPKDVRQLRDLGERRHIPAMDLVELVRTIYPKFDRFLLSRCSHGEENGVMLRPDALKALLLHFAEDRLKPRADRRKRPNRCQCRLTDVLYERVRKRIQERGQTMQDYLEGLILRDLMEAHDG
;
A
#
# COMPACT_ATOMS: atom_id res chain seq x y z
N MET A 1 11.04 -70.27 -43.89
CA MET A 1 10.64 -71.50 -43.18
C MET A 1 9.93 -71.06 -41.90
N ASN A 2 8.65 -71.41 -41.81
CA ASN A 2 7.68 -70.92 -40.83
C ASN A 2 7.94 -71.45 -39.41
N LYS A 3 7.48 -70.70 -38.40
CA LYS A 3 6.28 -71.09 -37.64
C LYS A 3 5.80 -69.96 -36.72
N GLU A 4 4.59 -69.51 -37.02
CA GLU A 4 3.64 -68.84 -36.13
C GLU A 4 3.46 -69.57 -34.80
N LYS A 5 3.11 -68.82 -33.75
CA LYS A 5 2.06 -69.24 -32.81
C LYS A 5 1.38 -68.02 -32.19
N ALA A 6 0.08 -68.22 -31.99
CA ALA A 6 -0.97 -67.22 -31.91
C ALA A 6 -1.16 -66.56 -30.53
N VAL A 7 -1.90 -65.45 -30.60
CA VAL A 7 -2.49 -64.60 -29.54
C VAL A 7 -3.55 -65.39 -28.74
N PRO A 8 -3.90 -64.95 -27.51
CA PRO A 8 -5.24 -64.37 -27.38
C PRO A 8 -5.33 -63.13 -26.47
N LEU A 9 -6.43 -62.41 -26.74
CA LEU A 9 -6.99 -61.17 -26.21
C LEU A 9 -7.68 -61.37 -24.84
N VAL A 10 -7.41 -60.51 -23.83
CA VAL A 10 -8.24 -60.31 -22.62
C VAL A 10 -7.99 -58.87 -22.12
N THR A 11 -8.89 -57.92 -22.39
CA THR A 11 -9.97 -57.39 -21.51
C THR A 11 -9.50 -56.49 -20.35
N GLN A 12 -9.76 -55.20 -20.56
CA GLN A 12 -10.15 -54.11 -19.65
C GLN A 12 -9.74 -54.18 -18.17
N GLN A 13 -9.05 -53.14 -17.72
CA GLN A 13 -8.63 -52.94 -16.34
C GLN A 13 -9.00 -51.52 -15.87
N GLU A 14 -10.03 -51.43 -15.04
CA GLU A 14 -10.14 -50.46 -13.94
C GLU A 14 -10.72 -51.20 -12.73
N PRO A 15 -10.09 -51.05 -11.56
CA PRO A 15 -10.90 -50.93 -10.36
C PRO A 15 -10.46 -49.76 -9.47
N GLN A 16 -11.50 -49.17 -8.91
CA GLN A 16 -11.53 -48.08 -7.94
C GLN A 16 -10.81 -48.47 -6.65
N VAL A 17 -9.97 -47.57 -6.11
CA VAL A 17 -9.38 -47.71 -4.77
C VAL A 17 -10.28 -46.98 -3.78
N GLY A 18 -11.04 -47.77 -3.01
CA GLY A 18 -11.60 -47.34 -1.73
C GLY A 18 -10.55 -47.46 -0.62
N GLY A 19 -10.42 -46.42 0.20
CA GLY A 19 -9.58 -46.41 1.40
C GLY A 19 -10.21 -45.52 2.46
N GLU A 20 -10.74 -46.17 3.50
CA GLU A 20 -11.28 -45.59 4.73
C GLU A 20 -10.21 -44.82 5.52
N MET A 21 -10.52 -43.64 6.08
CA MET A 21 -9.73 -43.03 7.16
C MET A 21 -10.64 -42.28 8.15
N ALA A 22 -10.88 -42.97 9.26
CA ALA A 22 -11.00 -42.52 10.65
C ALA A 22 -11.44 -41.07 10.98
N SER A 23 -12.55 -41.05 11.72
CA SER A 23 -13.01 -40.03 12.64
C SER A 23 -11.92 -39.49 13.59
N SER A 24 -11.72 -38.17 13.63
CA SER A 24 -11.48 -37.45 14.88
C SER A 24 -12.04 -36.03 14.78
N LEU A 25 -13.16 -35.79 15.47
CA LEU A 25 -13.72 -34.45 15.65
C LEU A 25 -12.91 -33.74 16.75
N PRO A 26 -12.46 -32.49 16.57
CA PRO A 26 -11.96 -31.71 17.69
C PRO A 26 -13.12 -31.29 18.59
N THR A 27 -12.98 -31.57 19.88
CA THR A 27 -13.94 -31.24 20.95
C THR A 27 -14.26 -29.75 21.05
N PRO A 28 -15.51 -29.35 21.33
CA PRO A 28 -15.87 -27.96 21.55
C PRO A 28 -15.41 -27.46 22.93
N ILE A 29 -14.73 -26.31 22.94
CA ILE A 29 -14.52 -25.53 24.17
C ILE A 29 -15.83 -24.77 24.45
N VAL A 30 -16.51 -25.16 25.52
CA VAL A 30 -17.68 -24.46 26.05
C VAL A 30 -17.19 -23.25 26.85
N THR A 31 -17.40 -22.05 26.33
CA THR A 31 -17.33 -20.81 27.11
C THR A 31 -18.76 -20.35 27.39
N HIS A 32 -19.11 -20.23 28.67
CA HIS A 32 -20.41 -19.74 29.14
C HIS A 32 -20.59 -18.25 28.83
N GLN A 33 -21.06 -17.92 27.63
CA GLN A 33 -21.96 -16.81 27.32
C GLN A 33 -22.25 -16.84 25.81
N GLY A 34 -23.49 -17.20 25.48
CA GLY A 34 -23.93 -17.53 24.13
C GLY A 34 -23.87 -16.35 23.16
N ALA A 35 -22.95 -16.43 22.21
CA ALA A 35 -23.13 -15.94 20.85
C ALA A 35 -22.27 -16.81 19.94
N VAL A 36 -22.91 -17.76 19.25
CA VAL A 36 -22.24 -18.57 18.22
C VAL A 36 -22.05 -17.65 17.02
N VAL A 37 -20.89 -17.02 16.91
CA VAL A 37 -20.55 -16.22 15.73
C VAL A 37 -19.85 -17.17 14.76
N ASN A 38 -20.54 -17.58 13.69
CA ASN A 38 -19.93 -18.43 12.67
C ASN A 38 -18.72 -17.70 12.09
N HIS A 39 -17.64 -18.42 11.83
CA HIS A 39 -16.42 -17.84 11.22
C HIS A 39 -16.69 -17.21 9.84
N SER A 40 -17.79 -17.61 9.20
CA SER A 40 -18.34 -17.09 7.95
C SER A 40 -19.22 -15.83 8.10
N ASP A 41 -19.67 -15.49 9.31
CA ASP A 41 -20.48 -14.27 9.56
C ASP A 41 -19.61 -13.04 9.81
N VAL A 42 -18.33 -13.23 10.14
CA VAL A 42 -17.37 -12.13 10.35
C VAL A 42 -16.90 -11.54 9.01
N THR A 43 -16.87 -12.35 7.93
CA THR A 43 -16.45 -11.89 6.60
C THR A 43 -17.51 -11.07 5.87
N ASN A 44 -18.78 -11.14 6.30
CA ASN A 44 -19.90 -10.44 5.66
C ASN A 44 -20.17 -9.02 6.21
N ARG A 45 -19.38 -8.57 7.21
CA ARG A 45 -19.42 -7.19 7.75
C ARG A 45 -18.17 -6.37 7.42
N LEU A 46 -17.34 -6.86 6.49
CA LEU A 46 -16.25 -6.05 5.95
C LEU A 46 -16.79 -5.28 4.74
N PRO A 47 -16.61 -3.96 4.69
CA PRO A 47 -17.05 -3.20 3.54
C PRO A 47 -16.32 -3.71 2.30
N LYS A 48 -17.09 -4.00 1.26
CA LYS A 48 -16.59 -4.55 -0.02
C LYS A 48 -15.82 -3.52 -0.85
N ASP A 49 -15.76 -2.27 -0.40
CA ASP A 49 -15.32 -1.17 -1.24
C ASP A 49 -13.81 -0.96 -1.16
N VAL A 50 -13.14 -1.28 -2.27
CA VAL A 50 -11.78 -0.91 -2.64
C VAL A 50 -11.49 0.58 -2.40
N ARG A 51 -12.54 1.41 -2.43
CA ARG A 51 -12.52 2.86 -2.17
C ARG A 51 -11.97 3.19 -0.78
N GLN A 52 -12.05 2.28 0.19
CA GLN A 52 -11.67 2.56 1.57
C GLN A 52 -10.17 2.74 1.80
N LEU A 53 -9.30 1.99 1.10
CA LEU A 53 -7.85 2.14 1.28
C LEU A 53 -7.35 3.45 0.68
N ARG A 54 -7.90 3.81 -0.47
CA ARG A 54 -7.67 5.10 -1.12
C ARG A 54 -8.24 6.26 -0.28
N ASP A 55 -9.46 6.11 0.22
CA ASP A 55 -10.09 7.11 1.10
C ASP A 55 -9.32 7.29 2.43
N LEU A 56 -8.72 6.22 2.97
CA LEU A 56 -7.82 6.31 4.14
C LEU A 56 -6.57 7.16 3.82
N GLY A 57 -5.89 6.91 2.71
CA GLY A 57 -4.69 7.68 2.34
C GLY A 57 -4.99 9.13 1.93
N GLU A 58 -6.02 9.34 1.10
CA GLU A 58 -6.31 10.64 0.48
C GLU A 58 -7.20 11.55 1.34
N ARG A 59 -8.25 11.01 1.96
CA ARG A 59 -9.22 11.84 2.71
C ARG A 59 -8.85 12.02 4.17
N ARG A 60 -8.18 11.05 4.78
CA ARG A 60 -7.74 11.11 6.19
C ARG A 60 -6.27 11.54 6.34
N HIS A 61 -5.62 11.94 5.25
CA HIS A 61 -4.22 12.39 5.22
C HIS A 61 -3.24 11.45 5.93
N ILE A 62 -3.47 10.14 5.82
CA ILE A 62 -2.64 9.14 6.49
C ILE A 62 -1.36 8.94 5.68
N PRO A 63 -0.18 9.13 6.27
CA PRO A 63 1.06 8.83 5.59
C PRO A 63 1.08 7.37 5.14
N ALA A 64 1.47 7.14 3.88
CA ALA A 64 1.55 5.78 3.32
C ALA A 64 2.48 4.85 4.13
N MET A 65 3.49 5.40 4.81
CA MET A 65 4.38 4.62 5.68
C MET A 65 3.68 4.09 6.91
N ASP A 66 2.79 4.87 7.52
CA ASP A 66 2.04 4.46 8.70
C ASP A 66 1.06 3.32 8.35
N LEU A 67 0.45 3.38 7.15
CA LEU A 67 -0.34 2.28 6.60
C LEU A 67 0.50 1.00 6.42
N VAL A 68 1.70 1.11 5.83
CA VAL A 68 2.60 -0.04 5.62
C VAL A 68 3.05 -0.63 6.95
N GLU A 69 3.44 0.20 7.91
CA GLU A 69 3.93 -0.24 9.22
C GLU A 69 2.85 -1.00 9.99
N LEU A 70 1.61 -0.49 9.99
CA LEU A 70 0.50 -1.18 10.62
C LEU A 70 0.21 -2.53 9.95
N VAL A 71 0.19 -2.59 8.62
CA VAL A 71 -0.04 -3.88 7.91
C VAL A 71 1.10 -4.86 8.13
N ARG A 72 2.34 -4.39 8.31
CA ARG A 72 3.51 -5.24 8.61
C ARG A 72 3.40 -6.00 9.92
N THR A 73 2.64 -5.49 10.89
CA THR A 73 2.37 -6.22 12.14
C THR A 73 1.65 -7.55 11.90
N ILE A 74 0.91 -7.66 10.78
CA ILE A 74 0.17 -8.87 10.37
C ILE A 74 0.93 -9.59 9.25
N TYR A 75 1.48 -8.83 8.29
CA TYR A 75 2.19 -9.35 7.12
C TYR A 75 3.59 -8.73 7.00
N PRO A 76 4.63 -9.34 7.59
CA PRO A 76 5.96 -8.73 7.71
C PRO A 76 6.62 -8.32 6.38
N LYS A 77 6.24 -8.98 5.28
CA LYS A 77 6.76 -8.71 3.92
C LYS A 77 5.97 -7.64 3.16
N PHE A 78 4.93 -7.05 3.77
CA PHE A 78 4.14 -5.99 3.13
C PHE A 78 5.02 -4.75 2.90
N ASP A 79 4.86 -4.07 1.77
CA ASP A 79 5.69 -2.93 1.41
C ASP A 79 4.88 -1.83 0.72
N ARG A 80 5.57 -0.72 0.39
CA ARG A 80 4.96 0.45 -0.25
C ARG A 80 4.42 0.14 -1.66
N PHE A 81 5.05 -0.76 -2.40
CA PHE A 81 4.64 -1.10 -3.75
C PHE A 81 3.37 -1.95 -3.73
N LEU A 82 3.26 -2.87 -2.79
CA LEU A 82 2.04 -3.64 -2.51
C LEU A 82 0.90 -2.71 -2.07
N LEU A 83 1.17 -1.75 -1.17
CA LEU A 83 0.19 -0.73 -0.81
C LEU A 83 -0.31 0.03 -2.04
N SER A 84 0.60 0.51 -2.89
CA SER A 84 0.26 1.26 -4.12
C SER A 84 -0.61 0.45 -5.08
N ARG A 85 -0.33 -0.86 -5.23
CA ARG A 85 -1.13 -1.77 -6.07
C ARG A 85 -2.52 -1.99 -5.48
N CYS A 86 -2.61 -2.22 -4.17
CA CYS A 86 -3.88 -2.36 -3.46
C CYS A 86 -4.73 -1.08 -3.48
N SER A 87 -4.11 0.11 -3.44
CA SER A 87 -4.82 1.39 -3.51
C SER A 87 -5.57 1.60 -4.84
N HIS A 88 -5.11 0.95 -5.91
CA HIS A 88 -5.75 0.93 -7.23
C HIS A 88 -6.20 -0.49 -7.56
N GLY A 89 -6.78 -1.18 -6.59
CA GLY A 89 -7.05 -2.61 -6.71
C GLY A 89 -7.98 -2.98 -7.85
N GLU A 90 -8.94 -2.12 -8.23
CA GLU A 90 -9.85 -2.39 -9.35
C GLU A 90 -9.10 -2.42 -10.69
N GLU A 91 -8.07 -1.57 -10.85
CA GLU A 91 -7.23 -1.52 -12.05
C GLU A 91 -6.19 -2.64 -12.06
N ASN A 92 -5.56 -2.91 -10.90
CA ASN A 92 -4.48 -3.89 -10.79
C ASN A 92 -4.97 -5.33 -10.52
N GLY A 93 -6.25 -5.52 -10.19
CA GLY A 93 -6.80 -6.80 -9.75
C GLY A 93 -6.27 -7.30 -8.40
N VAL A 94 -5.60 -6.45 -7.62
CA VAL A 94 -4.96 -6.80 -6.34
C VAL A 94 -5.64 -6.07 -5.20
N MET A 95 -6.20 -6.81 -4.25
CA MET A 95 -6.87 -6.26 -3.06
C MET A 95 -6.07 -6.48 -1.79
N LEU A 96 -6.17 -5.54 -0.86
CA LEU A 96 -5.71 -5.75 0.51
C LEU A 96 -6.58 -6.82 1.17
N ARG A 97 -5.97 -7.72 1.94
CA ARG A 97 -6.73 -8.74 2.68
C ARG A 97 -7.70 -8.08 3.68
N PRO A 98 -8.89 -8.66 3.90
CA PRO A 98 -9.91 -8.07 4.77
C PRO A 98 -9.45 -7.84 6.22
N ASP A 99 -8.64 -8.75 6.77
CA ASP A 99 -8.09 -8.61 8.12
C ASP A 99 -7.16 -7.39 8.27
N ALA A 100 -6.28 -7.16 7.31
CA ALA A 100 -5.45 -5.96 7.26
C ALA A 100 -6.29 -4.69 7.07
N LEU A 101 -7.30 -4.70 6.19
CA LEU A 101 -8.20 -3.56 6.02
C LEU A 101 -8.94 -3.23 7.32
N LYS A 102 -9.44 -4.24 8.04
CA LYS A 102 -10.08 -4.06 9.35
C LYS A 102 -9.11 -3.47 10.38
N ALA A 103 -7.86 -3.93 10.42
CA ALA A 103 -6.85 -3.39 11.32
C ALA A 103 -6.57 -1.91 11.04
N LEU A 104 -6.42 -1.54 9.75
CA LEU A 104 -6.28 -0.14 9.33
C LEU A 104 -7.49 0.70 9.77
N LEU A 105 -8.71 0.24 9.46
CA LEU A 105 -9.94 0.96 9.80
C LEU A 105 -10.11 1.13 11.31
N LEU A 106 -9.78 0.12 12.11
CA LEU A 106 -9.88 0.19 13.57
C LEU A 106 -8.84 1.15 14.16
N HIS A 107 -7.60 1.08 13.68
CA HIS A 107 -6.51 1.93 14.17
C HIS A 107 -6.72 3.40 13.82
N PHE A 108 -7.33 3.67 12.66
CA PHE A 108 -7.60 5.01 12.15
C PHE A 108 -9.08 5.42 12.27
N ALA A 109 -9.88 4.71 13.07
CA ALA A 109 -11.31 4.93 13.25
C ALA A 109 -11.61 6.32 13.83
N GLU A 110 -10.75 6.81 14.72
CA GLU A 110 -10.87 8.14 15.33
C GLU A 110 -10.20 9.21 14.45
N ASP A 111 -10.84 10.38 14.34
CA ASP A 111 -10.39 11.60 13.64
C ASP A 111 -9.07 12.24 14.20
N ARG A 112 -8.20 11.44 14.81
CA ARG A 112 -6.99 11.89 15.50
C ARG A 112 -5.72 11.75 14.70
N LEU A 113 -5.82 11.70 13.38
CA LEU A 113 -4.64 11.84 12.53
C LEU A 113 -4.45 13.31 12.24
N LYS A 114 -3.89 14.01 13.24
CA LYS A 114 -3.32 15.32 12.99
C LYS A 114 -2.27 15.13 11.89
N PRO A 115 -2.40 15.81 10.73
CA PRO A 115 -1.35 15.76 9.72
C PRO A 115 -0.05 16.13 10.41
N ARG A 116 1.00 15.33 10.17
CA ARG A 116 2.31 15.57 10.78
C ARG A 116 2.71 17.00 10.44
N ALA A 117 2.81 17.84 11.47
CA ALA A 117 3.15 19.24 11.29
C ALA A 117 4.47 19.34 10.51
N ASP A 118 4.50 20.18 9.48
CA ASP A 118 5.72 20.40 8.72
C ASP A 118 6.76 21.06 9.63
N ARG A 119 7.84 20.34 9.94
CA ARG A 119 8.92 20.82 10.81
C ARG A 119 10.00 21.59 10.04
N ARG A 120 9.80 21.83 8.74
CA ARG A 120 10.77 22.55 7.91
C ARG A 120 10.75 24.04 8.24
N LYS A 121 11.95 24.62 8.43
CA LYS A 121 12.13 26.07 8.60
C LYS A 121 11.58 26.88 7.41
N ARG A 122 11.64 26.30 6.20
CA ARG A 122 11.18 26.90 4.93
C ARG A 122 10.37 25.84 4.16
N PRO A 123 9.05 25.71 4.41
CA PRO A 123 8.25 24.59 3.88
C PRO A 123 7.83 24.77 2.42
N ASN A 124 7.68 26.02 1.97
CA ASN A 124 7.24 26.34 0.61
C ASN A 124 8.39 26.25 -0.38
N ARG A 125 8.20 25.47 -1.45
CA ARG A 125 9.22 25.26 -2.49
C ARG A 125 8.88 26.03 -3.76
N CYS A 126 9.81 26.87 -4.20
CA CYS A 126 9.77 27.51 -5.52
C CYS A 126 10.76 26.79 -6.46
N GLN A 127 10.33 26.49 -7.68
CA GLN A 127 11.17 25.89 -8.73
C GLN A 127 10.84 26.49 -10.09
N CYS A 128 11.86 26.70 -10.92
CA CYS A 128 11.71 27.10 -12.32
C CYS A 128 12.80 26.44 -13.17
N ARG A 129 12.61 26.42 -14.49
CA ARG A 129 13.64 26.01 -15.44
C ARG A 129 14.27 27.26 -16.04
N LEU A 130 15.60 27.24 -16.14
CA LEU A 130 16.38 28.29 -16.78
C LEU A 130 17.03 27.72 -18.04
N THR A 131 17.37 28.60 -18.98
CA THR A 131 18.26 28.23 -20.08
C THR A 131 19.67 27.99 -19.54
N ASP A 132 20.46 27.16 -20.22
CA ASP A 132 21.83 26.84 -19.79
C ASP A 132 22.67 28.10 -19.57
N VAL A 133 22.57 29.05 -20.50
CA VAL A 133 23.28 30.34 -20.43
C VAL A 133 22.90 31.12 -19.17
N LEU A 134 21.62 31.15 -18.82
CA LEU A 134 21.15 31.88 -17.64
C LEU A 134 21.52 31.15 -16.35
N TYR A 135 21.38 29.82 -16.34
CA TYR A 135 21.77 28.99 -15.21
C TYR A 135 23.26 29.16 -14.86
N GLU A 136 24.15 29.08 -15.85
CA GLU A 136 25.59 29.22 -15.60
C GLU A 136 25.97 30.63 -15.11
N ARG A 137 25.33 31.67 -15.64
CA ARG A 137 25.52 33.04 -15.15
C ARG A 137 25.10 33.18 -13.68
N VAL A 138 23.95 32.62 -13.31
CA VAL A 138 23.45 32.65 -11.92
C VAL A 138 24.37 31.84 -11.01
N ARG A 139 24.76 30.63 -11.42
CA ARG A 139 25.66 29.75 -10.68
C ARG A 139 27.01 30.42 -10.40
N LYS A 140 27.63 31.04 -11.41
CA LYS A 140 28.90 31.76 -11.25
C LYS A 140 28.78 32.91 -10.24
N ARG A 141 27.73 33.73 -10.36
CA ARG A 141 27.46 34.85 -9.45
C ARG A 141 27.27 34.40 -8.00
N ILE A 142 26.56 33.30 -7.79
CA ILE A 142 26.34 32.72 -6.45
C ILE A 142 27.68 32.27 -5.85
N GLN A 143 28.51 31.62 -6.66
CA GLN A 143 29.83 31.16 -6.23
C GLN A 143 30.77 32.32 -5.87
N GLU A 144 30.81 33.37 -6.68
CA GLU A 144 31.61 34.59 -6.41
C GLU A 144 31.20 35.28 -5.09
N ARG A 145 29.92 35.19 -4.72
CA ARG A 145 29.39 35.79 -3.48
C ARG A 145 29.45 34.85 -2.27
N GLY A 146 29.87 33.60 -2.46
CA GLY A 146 29.85 32.59 -1.39
C GLY A 146 28.44 32.32 -0.84
N GLN A 147 27.40 32.53 -1.65
CA GLN A 147 26.00 32.38 -1.23
C GLN A 147 25.45 31.00 -1.61
N THR A 148 24.31 30.62 -1.02
CA THR A 148 23.54 29.49 -1.51
C THR A 148 22.54 29.95 -2.59
N MET A 149 22.10 29.02 -3.45
CA MET A 149 21.00 29.31 -4.39
C MET A 149 19.73 29.77 -3.67
N GLN A 150 19.48 29.22 -2.48
CA GLN A 150 18.33 29.57 -1.66
C GLN A 150 18.40 31.03 -1.20
N ASP A 151 19.53 31.46 -0.64
CA ASP A 151 19.70 32.84 -0.15
C ASP A 151 19.73 33.86 -1.30
N TYR A 152 20.30 33.46 -2.45
CA TYR A 152 20.30 34.30 -3.65
C TYR A 152 18.89 34.59 -4.16
N LEU A 153 18.05 33.55 -4.29
CA LEU A 153 16.67 33.68 -4.76
C LEU A 153 15.80 34.43 -3.74
N GLU A 154 15.94 34.13 -2.45
CA GLU A 154 15.22 34.82 -1.38
C GLU A 154 15.56 36.32 -1.37
N GLY A 155 16.83 36.67 -1.52
CA GLY A 155 17.25 38.07 -1.62
C GLY A 155 16.77 38.77 -2.90
N LEU A 156 16.62 38.07 -4.02
CA LEU A 156 16.00 38.63 -5.23
C LEU A 156 14.52 38.92 -5.02
N ILE A 157 13.77 37.97 -4.48
CA ILE A 157 12.33 38.11 -4.21
C ILE A 157 12.09 39.24 -3.21
N LEU A 158 12.89 39.33 -2.14
CA LEU A 158 12.75 40.40 -1.15
C LEU A 158 12.99 41.79 -1.77
N ARG A 159 14.00 41.94 -2.63
CA ARG A 159 14.24 43.22 -3.32
C ARG A 159 13.07 43.60 -4.22
N ASP A 160 12.60 42.67 -5.03
CA ASP A 160 11.46 42.87 -5.95
C ASP A 160 10.18 43.27 -5.19
N LEU A 161 9.88 42.60 -4.07
CA LEU A 161 8.71 42.92 -3.25
C LEU A 161 8.82 44.24 -2.49
N MET A 162 10.03 44.67 -2.12
CA MET A 162 10.25 45.97 -1.51
C MET A 162 10.09 47.10 -2.53
N GLU A 163 10.66 46.95 -3.72
CA GLU A 163 10.55 47.92 -4.81
C GLU A 163 9.09 48.09 -5.28
N ALA A 164 8.27 47.04 -5.21
CA ALA A 164 6.85 47.09 -5.56
C ALA A 164 5.95 47.79 -4.51
N HIS A 165 6.46 48.07 -3.30
CA HIS A 165 5.71 48.73 -2.23
C HIS A 165 5.95 50.23 -2.13
N ASP A 166 7.05 50.74 -2.71
CA ASP A 166 7.46 52.15 -2.67
C ASP A 166 7.01 52.97 -3.91
N GLY A 167 6.14 52.40 -4.76
CA GLY A 167 5.54 53.05 -5.94
C GLY A 167 4.02 53.01 -5.92
#